data_AF-A0A6V7NWC6-F1
#
_entry.id   AF-A0A6V7NWC6-F1
#
_cell.length_a   1.000
_cell.length_b   1.000
_cell.length_c   1.000
_cell.angle_alpha   90.00
_cell.angle_beta   90.00
_cell.angle_gamma   90.00
#
_symmetry.space_group_name_H-M   'P 1'
#
loop_
_entity.id
_entity.type
_entity.pdbx_description
1 polymer ?
#
loop_
_entity_poly.entity_id
_entity_poly.type
_entity_poly.pdbx_seq_one_letter_code
_entity_poly.pdbx_strand_id
1 'polypeptide(L)'
;MCVVGAINNYTAQLQTYGDPSSPYDLSESLMFLAHFMGDVHQPLHVGFADDEGGNTIIVHWYRRKTNLHHVWDVNIIETAMKDFYNNDLNTMIEAINMNITDEWSDEVNQWETCRGESITCPNKYASESIQLACDYAYKDVDQDSTLEDDYFFSRYPIVEKRIAQAGMRLATLLNGLFSSKSAAKNI
;
A
#
# COMPACT_ATOMS: atom_id res chain seq x y z
N MET A 1 -1.13 3.36 19.03
CA MET A 1 -1.68 3.92 17.78
C MET A 1 -0.80 3.43 16.64
N CYS A 2 -1.36 2.75 15.64
CA CYS A 2 -0.61 2.27 14.46
C CYS A 2 -1.54 2.21 13.23
N VAL A 3 -0.98 2.04 12.03
CA VAL A 3 -1.74 2.02 10.76
C VAL A 3 -2.85 0.97 10.74
N VAL A 4 -2.61 -0.22 11.31
CA VAL A 4 -3.62 -1.29 11.44
C VAL A 4 -4.81 -0.82 12.29
N GLY A 5 -4.53 -0.16 13.41
CA GLY A 5 -5.56 0.42 14.27
C GLY A 5 -6.32 1.55 13.60
N ALA A 6 -5.61 2.39 12.83
CA ALA A 6 -6.22 3.47 12.07
C ALA A 6 -7.17 2.95 10.97
N ILE A 7 -6.77 1.93 10.21
CA ILE A 7 -7.62 1.28 9.20
C ILE A 7 -8.90 0.74 9.85
N ASN A 8 -8.80 0.02 10.96
CA ASN A 8 -9.97 -0.49 11.69
C ASN A 8 -10.88 0.66 12.18
N ASN A 9 -10.28 1.73 12.73
CA ASN A 9 -11.01 2.89 13.23
C ASN A 9 -11.79 3.60 12.11
N TYR A 10 -11.12 4.00 11.04
CA TYR A 10 -11.77 4.73 9.95
C TYR A 10 -12.76 3.86 9.15
N THR A 11 -12.51 2.54 9.08
CA THR A 11 -13.51 1.60 8.57
C THR A 11 -14.78 1.63 9.42
N ALA A 12 -14.66 1.55 10.75
CA ALA A 12 -15.82 1.60 11.66
C ALA A 12 -16.54 2.96 11.60
N GLN A 13 -15.83 4.07 11.44
CA GLN A 13 -16.44 5.38 11.23
C GLN A 13 -17.26 5.40 9.92
N LEU A 14 -16.71 4.92 8.81
CA LEU A 14 -17.40 4.89 7.52
C LEU A 14 -18.61 3.95 7.50
N GLN A 15 -18.66 2.93 8.38
CA GLN A 15 -19.86 2.13 8.57
C GLN A 15 -21.06 2.94 9.07
N THR A 16 -20.86 4.15 9.62
CA THR A 16 -21.94 5.06 10.03
C THR A 16 -22.47 5.92 8.87
N TYR A 17 -21.90 5.83 7.65
CA TYR A 17 -22.31 6.65 6.52
C TYR A 17 -23.81 6.58 6.21
N GLY A 18 -24.48 7.73 6.13
CA GLY A 18 -25.93 7.81 5.95
C GLY A 18 -26.75 7.81 7.25
N ASP A 19 -26.11 7.66 8.42
CA ASP A 19 -26.70 7.97 9.71
C ASP A 19 -26.50 9.45 10.05
N PRO A 20 -27.58 10.26 10.15
CA PRO A 20 -27.47 11.68 10.50
C PRO A 20 -26.92 11.94 11.91
N SER A 21 -26.90 10.93 12.78
CA SER A 21 -26.38 11.03 14.15
C SER A 21 -24.90 10.72 14.27
N SER A 22 -24.22 10.37 13.16
CA SER A 22 -22.78 10.09 13.17
C SER A 22 -22.00 11.31 13.68
N PRO A 23 -21.15 11.15 14.71
CA PRO A 23 -20.35 12.24 15.26
C PRO A 23 -19.07 12.51 14.46
N TYR A 24 -18.81 11.75 13.39
CA TYR A 24 -17.54 11.75 12.68
C TYR A 24 -17.60 12.59 11.39
N ASP A 25 -16.48 13.21 11.04
CA ASP A 25 -16.26 13.74 9.69
C ASP A 25 -15.92 12.57 8.75
N LEU A 26 -16.91 12.11 7.99
CA LEU A 26 -16.75 10.96 7.11
C LEU A 26 -15.92 11.27 5.85
N SER A 27 -15.72 12.54 5.50
CA SER A 27 -14.78 12.93 4.44
C SER A 27 -13.35 12.74 4.93
N GLU A 28 -13.05 13.16 6.16
CA GLU A 28 -11.77 12.89 6.81
C GLU A 28 -11.55 11.37 6.98
N SER A 29 -12.56 10.63 7.43
CA SER A 29 -12.46 9.17 7.57
C SER A 29 -12.11 8.47 6.25
N LEU A 30 -12.72 8.92 5.13
CA LEU A 30 -12.46 8.36 3.81
C LEU A 30 -11.04 8.64 3.34
N MET A 31 -10.58 9.89 3.49
CA MET A 31 -9.21 10.28 3.12
C MET A 31 -8.17 9.50 3.91
N PHE A 32 -8.35 9.39 5.23
CA PHE A 32 -7.45 8.61 6.07
C PHE A 32 -7.48 7.12 5.74
N LEU A 33 -8.66 6.54 5.51
CA LEU A 33 -8.73 5.12 5.14
C LEU A 33 -7.98 4.87 3.82
N ALA A 34 -8.18 5.71 2.80
CA ALA A 34 -7.50 5.58 1.52
C ALA A 34 -5.97 5.69 1.67
N HIS A 35 -5.50 6.68 2.44
CA HIS A 35 -4.08 6.89 2.69
C HIS A 35 -3.45 5.73 3.47
N PHE A 36 -4.04 5.34 4.61
CA PHE A 36 -3.51 4.25 5.43
C PHE A 36 -3.59 2.90 4.74
N MET A 37 -4.51 2.72 3.79
CA MET A 37 -4.51 1.54 2.96
C MET A 37 -3.32 1.48 2.01
N GLY A 38 -2.85 2.62 1.49
CA GLY A 38 -1.56 2.70 0.79
C GLY A 38 -0.41 2.37 1.73
N ASP A 39 -0.34 3.06 2.87
CA ASP A 39 0.76 2.94 3.84
C ASP A 39 0.96 1.53 4.36
N VAL A 40 -0.10 0.82 4.76
CA VAL A 40 0.05 -0.55 5.27
C VAL A 40 0.63 -1.50 4.22
N HIS A 41 0.56 -1.14 2.94
CA HIS A 41 1.15 -1.92 1.84
C HIS A 41 2.59 -1.56 1.53
N GLN A 42 3.10 -0.42 1.99
CA GLN A 42 4.51 -0.06 1.89
C GLN A 42 5.30 -0.93 2.89
N PRO A 43 6.21 -1.83 2.45
CA PRO A 43 6.90 -2.76 3.33
C PRO A 43 7.55 -2.12 4.57
N LEU A 44 8.24 -0.98 4.39
CA LEU A 44 8.96 -0.27 5.44
C LEU A 44 8.08 0.57 6.36
N HIS A 45 6.80 0.81 6.03
CA HIS A 45 5.82 1.34 7.00
C HIS A 45 5.43 0.28 8.05
N VAL A 46 5.81 -0.98 7.84
CA VAL A 46 5.72 -2.08 8.81
C VAL A 46 7.12 -2.65 9.07
N GLY A 47 8.12 -1.77 9.14
CA GLY A 47 9.52 -2.10 9.37
C GLY A 47 9.92 -2.21 10.86
N PHE A 48 11.23 -2.17 11.13
CA PHE A 48 11.76 -2.28 12.48
C PHE A 48 11.72 -0.94 13.21
N ALA A 49 11.50 -0.99 14.52
CA ALA A 49 11.47 0.23 15.34
C ALA A 49 12.88 0.85 15.48
N ASP A 50 13.91 0.01 15.60
CA ASP A 50 15.29 0.42 15.88
C ASP A 50 15.90 1.26 14.74
N ASP A 51 15.43 1.09 13.51
CA ASP A 51 15.86 1.84 12.34
C ASP A 51 14.81 2.83 11.81
N GLU A 52 13.73 3.02 12.58
CA GLU A 52 12.58 3.86 12.22
C GLU A 52 11.98 3.47 10.85
N GLY A 53 11.89 2.16 10.57
CA GLY A 53 11.43 1.64 9.28
C GLY A 53 12.43 1.92 8.16
N GLY A 54 13.73 1.82 8.43
CA GLY A 54 14.80 2.13 7.48
C GLY A 54 15.05 3.63 7.25
N ASN A 55 14.43 4.53 8.02
CA ASN A 55 14.71 5.97 7.94
C ASN A 55 16.14 6.31 8.40
N THR A 56 16.68 5.55 9.34
CA THR A 56 18.05 5.75 9.84
C THR A 56 19.10 4.98 9.04
N ILE A 57 18.68 4.13 8.08
CA ILE A 57 19.58 3.42 7.15
C ILE A 57 19.89 4.34 5.98
N ILE A 58 21.05 4.98 6.04
CA ILE A 58 21.50 5.93 5.04
C ILE A 58 22.13 5.17 3.88
N VAL A 59 21.71 5.48 2.66
CA VAL A 59 22.17 4.83 1.43
C VAL A 59 22.37 5.86 0.32
N HIS A 60 22.92 5.42 -0.81
CA HIS A 60 22.90 6.18 -2.05
C HIS A 60 21.95 5.50 -3.02
N TRP A 61 20.94 6.23 -3.49
CA TRP A 61 20.15 5.84 -4.66
C TRP A 61 20.87 6.35 -5.90
N TYR A 62 21.53 5.44 -6.62
CA TYR A 62 22.53 5.80 -7.63
C TYR A 62 23.52 6.83 -7.07
N ARG A 63 23.51 8.05 -7.61
CA ARG A 63 24.45 9.12 -7.22
C ARG A 63 23.94 10.01 -6.08
N ARG A 64 22.72 9.81 -5.58
CA ARG A 64 22.09 10.70 -4.59
C ARG A 64 21.99 10.04 -3.23
N LYS A 65 22.52 10.70 -2.21
CA LYS A 65 22.36 10.28 -0.81
C LYS A 65 20.89 10.40 -0.39
N THR A 66 20.37 9.38 0.27
CA THR A 66 19.00 9.27 0.78
C THR A 66 18.98 8.29 1.98
N ASN A 67 17.79 7.84 2.40
CA ASN A 67 17.64 6.71 3.32
C ASN A 67 16.82 5.58 2.68
N LEU A 68 16.90 4.39 3.25
CA LEU A 68 16.24 3.19 2.71
C LEU A 68 14.71 3.36 2.67
N HIS A 69 14.11 4.00 3.68
CA HIS A 69 12.67 4.28 3.68
C HIS A 69 12.23 5.07 2.44
N HIS A 70 12.92 6.17 2.16
CA HIS A 70 12.65 7.04 1.02
C HIS A 70 12.90 6.35 -0.33
N VAL A 71 13.81 5.37 -0.38
CA VAL A 71 14.00 4.55 -1.59
C VAL A 71 12.72 3.81 -1.94
N TRP A 72 12.04 3.24 -0.95
CA TRP A 72 10.79 2.49 -1.13
C TRP A 72 9.56 3.38 -1.30
N ASP A 73 9.48 4.52 -0.59
CA ASP A 73 8.37 5.47 -0.74
C ASP A 73 8.37 6.16 -2.10
N VAL A 74 9.55 6.50 -2.61
CA VAL A 74 9.69 7.47 -3.70
C VAL A 74 10.62 6.96 -4.80
N ASN A 75 11.87 6.64 -4.47
CA ASN A 75 12.90 6.59 -5.51
C ASN A 75 12.73 5.44 -6.50
N ILE A 76 12.28 4.26 -6.06
CA ILE A 76 11.98 3.15 -6.97
C ILE A 76 10.87 3.57 -7.96
N ILE A 77 9.80 4.19 -7.45
CA ILE A 77 8.64 4.61 -8.27
C ILE A 77 9.04 5.71 -9.25
N GLU A 78 9.75 6.75 -8.80
CA GLU A 78 10.22 7.83 -9.67
C GLU A 78 11.18 7.34 -10.75
N THR A 79 12.04 6.38 -10.43
CA THR A 79 12.96 5.78 -11.40
C THR A 79 12.19 5.01 -12.47
N ALA A 80 11.23 4.16 -12.08
CA ALA A 80 10.37 3.46 -13.02
C ALA A 80 9.52 4.41 -13.88
N MET A 81 8.91 5.43 -13.26
CA MET A 81 8.16 6.49 -13.94
C MET A 81 8.98 7.14 -15.04
N LYS A 82 10.21 7.51 -14.74
CA LYS A 82 11.11 8.14 -15.69
C LYS A 82 11.55 7.18 -16.80
N ASP A 83 11.97 5.96 -16.44
CA ASP A 83 12.68 5.07 -17.35
C ASP A 83 11.74 4.24 -18.24
N PHE A 84 10.54 3.92 -17.76
CA PHE A 84 9.57 3.08 -18.49
C PHE A 84 8.32 3.83 -18.96
N TYR A 85 7.95 4.92 -18.29
CA TYR A 85 6.65 5.56 -18.51
C TYR A 85 6.72 7.01 -18.96
N ASN A 86 7.92 7.55 -19.27
CA ASN A 86 8.12 8.96 -19.67
C ASN A 86 7.52 9.98 -18.67
N ASN A 87 7.46 9.62 -17.38
CA ASN A 87 6.78 10.34 -16.30
C ASN A 87 5.26 10.53 -16.50
N ASP A 88 4.62 9.69 -17.30
CA ASP A 88 3.16 9.68 -17.48
C ASP A 88 2.51 8.69 -16.51
N LEU A 89 1.76 9.24 -15.54
CA LEU A 89 1.13 8.45 -14.48
C LEU A 89 0.02 7.54 -15.02
N ASN A 90 -0.72 7.98 -16.05
CA ASN A 90 -1.79 7.19 -16.62
C ASN A 90 -1.24 5.93 -17.29
N THR A 91 -0.10 6.04 -17.96
CA THR A 91 0.59 4.92 -18.61
C THR A 91 1.05 3.89 -17.58
N MET A 92 1.57 4.32 -16.43
CA MET A 92 1.92 3.40 -15.34
C MET A 92 0.67 2.72 -14.75
N ILE A 93 -0.42 3.48 -14.54
CA ILE A 93 -1.70 2.93 -14.07
C ILE A 93 -2.26 1.90 -15.06
N GLU A 94 -2.20 2.18 -16.36
CA GLU A 94 -2.62 1.24 -17.41
C GLU A 94 -1.77 -0.04 -17.38
N ALA A 95 -0.46 0.07 -17.21
CA ALA A 95 0.43 -1.09 -17.07
C ALA A 95 0.08 -1.95 -15.84
N ILE A 96 -0.13 -1.32 -14.68
CA ILE A 96 -0.54 -2.03 -13.45
C ILE A 96 -1.90 -2.70 -13.65
N ASN A 97 -2.86 -2.01 -14.28
CA ASN A 97 -4.18 -2.59 -14.56
C ASN A 97 -4.11 -3.80 -15.50
N MET A 98 -3.23 -3.76 -16.52
CA MET A 98 -2.98 -4.92 -17.38
C MET A 98 -2.38 -6.08 -16.59
N ASN A 99 -1.42 -5.82 -15.69
CA ASN A 99 -0.85 -6.89 -14.85
C ASN A 99 -1.89 -7.48 -13.90
N ILE A 100 -2.86 -6.69 -13.40
CA ILE A 100 -3.99 -7.19 -12.61
C ILE A 100 -4.87 -8.15 -13.42
N THR A 101 -5.15 -7.84 -14.70
CA THR A 101 -6.00 -8.69 -15.56
C THR A 101 -5.27 -9.89 -16.15
N ASP A 102 -3.95 -9.81 -16.27
CA ASP A 102 -3.14 -10.79 -16.98
C ASP A 102 -2.23 -11.54 -15.99
N GLU A 103 -1.06 -10.99 -15.66
CA GLU A 103 -0.01 -11.65 -14.86
C GLU A 103 -0.50 -12.12 -13.48
N TRP A 104 -1.28 -11.29 -12.79
CA TRP A 104 -1.74 -11.55 -11.43
C TRP A 104 -3.18 -12.04 -11.35
N SER A 105 -3.80 -12.36 -12.48
CA SER A 105 -5.21 -12.76 -12.56
C SER A 105 -5.59 -13.91 -11.60
N ASP A 106 -4.71 -14.90 -11.44
CA ASP A 106 -4.89 -16.03 -10.51
C ASP A 106 -4.75 -15.65 -9.03
N GLU A 107 -4.09 -14.53 -8.73
CA GLU A 107 -3.85 -14.04 -7.38
C GLU A 107 -4.90 -13.05 -6.88
N VAL A 108 -5.55 -12.30 -7.79
CA VAL A 108 -6.51 -11.23 -7.45
C VAL A 108 -7.57 -11.71 -6.47
N ASN A 109 -8.17 -12.89 -6.73
CA ASN A 109 -9.18 -13.47 -5.84
C ASN A 109 -8.68 -13.64 -4.39
N GLN A 110 -7.38 -13.93 -4.22
CA GLN A 110 -6.75 -14.11 -2.91
C GLN A 110 -6.46 -12.77 -2.21
N TRP A 111 -6.28 -11.71 -2.98
CA TRP A 111 -6.07 -10.36 -2.45
C TRP A 111 -7.35 -9.77 -1.90
N GLU A 112 -8.47 -10.00 -2.60
CA GLU A 112 -9.82 -9.54 -2.23
C GLU A 112 -10.39 -10.32 -1.04
N THR A 113 -9.98 -11.59 -0.87
CA THR A 113 -10.51 -12.42 0.20
C THR A 113 -9.94 -12.00 1.57
N CYS A 114 -10.80 -11.36 2.37
CA CYS A 114 -10.63 -11.20 3.82
C CYS A 114 -11.50 -12.25 4.53
N ARG A 115 -10.89 -13.34 5.02
CA ARG A 115 -11.60 -14.39 5.78
C ARG A 115 -11.65 -14.00 7.25
N GLY A 116 -12.79 -13.49 7.72
CA GLY A 116 -13.02 -13.15 9.12
C GLY A 116 -14.36 -12.45 9.35
N GLU A 117 -14.67 -12.15 10.62
CA GLU A 117 -15.87 -11.37 11.01
C GLU A 117 -15.72 -9.87 10.66
N SER A 118 -14.50 -9.41 10.37
CA SER A 118 -14.19 -8.03 10.00
C SER A 118 -14.28 -7.82 8.48
N ILE A 119 -14.81 -6.67 8.07
CA ILE A 119 -14.88 -6.23 6.66
C ILE A 119 -13.50 -5.91 6.07
N THR A 120 -12.48 -5.69 6.91
CA THR A 120 -11.09 -5.40 6.51
C THR A 120 -10.09 -6.31 7.22
N CYS A 121 -8.95 -6.59 6.59
CA CYS A 121 -7.90 -7.49 7.07
C CYS A 121 -6.53 -6.81 7.26
N PRO A 122 -6.41 -5.68 7.99
CA PRO A 122 -5.17 -4.93 8.06
C PRO A 122 -4.00 -5.71 8.70
N ASN A 123 -4.27 -6.67 9.58
CA ASN A 123 -3.24 -7.58 10.12
C ASN A 123 -2.60 -8.43 9.03
N LYS A 124 -3.38 -8.95 8.07
CA LYS A 124 -2.85 -9.72 6.93
C LYS A 124 -1.93 -8.84 6.09
N TYR A 125 -2.38 -7.62 5.78
CA TYR A 125 -1.63 -6.68 4.94
C TYR A 125 -0.31 -6.28 5.60
N ALA A 126 -0.34 -6.03 6.91
CA ALA A 126 0.84 -5.73 7.70
C ALA A 126 1.81 -6.92 7.77
N SER A 127 1.32 -8.15 7.97
CA SER A 127 2.15 -9.36 7.96
C SER A 127 2.86 -9.58 6.62
N GLU A 128 2.17 -9.33 5.51
CA GLU A 128 2.79 -9.36 4.18
C GLU A 128 3.87 -8.26 4.04
N SER A 129 3.60 -7.05 4.52
CA SER A 129 4.56 -5.93 4.44
C SER A 129 5.84 -6.19 5.22
N ILE A 130 5.76 -6.67 6.47
CA ILE A 130 6.98 -7.01 7.23
C ILE A 130 7.76 -8.15 6.58
N GLN A 131 7.07 -9.15 6.01
CA GLN A 131 7.75 -10.23 5.29
C GLN A 131 8.53 -9.67 4.08
N LEU A 132 7.90 -8.82 3.28
CA LEU A 132 8.57 -8.18 2.14
C LEU A 132 9.68 -7.22 2.57
N ALA A 133 9.53 -6.55 3.72
CA ALA A 133 10.58 -5.71 4.27
C ALA A 133 11.82 -6.55 4.58
N CYS A 134 11.67 -7.69 5.25
CA CYS A 134 12.76 -8.62 5.53
C CYS A 134 13.36 -9.26 4.27
N ASP A 135 12.51 -9.77 3.38
CA ASP A 135 12.93 -10.57 2.23
C ASP A 135 13.52 -9.73 1.10
N TYR A 136 13.16 -8.44 1.02
CA TYR A 136 13.54 -7.56 -0.10
C TYR A 136 14.11 -6.21 0.32
N ALA A 137 13.49 -5.51 1.27
CA ALA A 137 13.87 -4.13 1.61
C ALA A 137 15.19 -4.03 2.37
N TYR A 138 15.31 -4.74 3.49
CA TYR A 138 16.54 -4.77 4.28
C TYR A 138 17.59 -5.71 3.69
N LYS A 139 17.17 -6.66 2.85
CA LYS A 139 18.04 -7.71 2.34
C LYS A 139 19.14 -7.12 1.46
N ASP A 140 20.38 -7.46 1.82
CA ASP A 140 21.61 -7.03 1.14
C ASP A 140 21.83 -5.49 1.15
N VAL A 141 21.28 -4.80 2.17
CA VAL A 141 21.47 -3.36 2.37
C VAL A 141 22.16 -3.10 3.71
N ASP A 142 23.27 -2.37 3.66
CA ASP A 142 24.01 -1.87 4.82
C ASP A 142 24.02 -0.33 4.80
N GLN A 143 24.53 0.27 5.89
CA GLN A 143 24.80 1.71 5.92
C GLN A 143 25.79 2.10 4.82
N ASP A 144 25.50 3.23 4.18
CA ASP A 144 26.21 3.83 3.05
C ASP A 144 26.26 2.96 1.76
N SER A 145 25.49 1.86 1.68
CA SER A 145 25.33 1.08 0.44
C SER A 145 24.88 1.96 -0.72
N THR A 146 25.38 1.68 -1.92
CA THR A 146 24.89 2.27 -3.17
C THR A 146 23.93 1.29 -3.83
N LEU A 147 22.66 1.68 -3.90
CA LEU A 147 21.57 0.93 -4.51
C LEU A 147 21.38 1.43 -5.95
N GLU A 148 21.60 0.54 -6.91
CA GLU A 148 21.52 0.82 -8.36
C GLU A 148 20.64 -0.22 -9.05
N ASP A 149 20.93 -0.54 -10.32
CA ASP A 149 20.12 -1.40 -11.19
C ASP A 149 19.78 -2.76 -10.57
N ASP A 150 20.76 -3.46 -9.97
CA ASP A 150 20.54 -4.77 -9.37
C ASP A 150 19.48 -4.72 -8.26
N TYR A 151 19.51 -3.67 -7.44
CA TYR A 151 18.51 -3.46 -6.39
C TYR A 151 17.18 -3.00 -6.99
N PHE A 152 17.21 -2.06 -7.94
CA PHE A 152 16.01 -1.56 -8.60
C PHE A 152 15.21 -2.66 -9.30
N PHE A 153 15.83 -3.41 -10.23
CA PHE A 153 15.12 -4.40 -11.04
C PHE A 153 14.58 -5.57 -10.22
N SER A 154 15.23 -5.92 -9.11
CA SER A 154 14.78 -7.01 -8.25
C SER A 154 13.67 -6.60 -7.27
N ARG A 155 13.53 -5.31 -6.94
CA ARG A 155 12.54 -4.80 -5.98
C ARG A 155 11.36 -4.09 -6.64
N TYR A 156 11.54 -3.51 -7.84
CA TYR A 156 10.46 -2.83 -8.55
C TYR A 156 9.19 -3.69 -8.75
N PRO A 157 9.27 -4.97 -9.15
CA PRO A 157 8.07 -5.82 -9.26
C PRO A 157 7.31 -5.98 -7.94
N ILE A 158 8.01 -5.92 -6.80
CA ILE A 158 7.40 -5.99 -5.47
C ILE A 158 6.64 -4.70 -5.19
N VAL A 159 7.25 -3.54 -5.46
CA VAL A 159 6.61 -2.22 -5.30
C VAL A 159 5.36 -2.13 -6.17
N GLU A 160 5.46 -2.50 -7.44
CA GLU A 160 4.34 -2.47 -8.39
C GLU A 160 3.17 -3.34 -7.90
N LYS A 161 3.47 -4.56 -7.44
CA LYS A 161 2.48 -5.47 -6.87
C LYS A 161 1.84 -4.93 -5.58
N ARG A 162 2.59 -4.25 -4.72
CA ARG A 162 2.03 -3.63 -3.50
C ARG A 162 1.11 -2.46 -3.80
N ILE A 163 1.40 -1.66 -4.82
CA ILE A 163 0.50 -0.61 -5.32
C ILE A 163 -0.81 -1.25 -5.81
N ALA A 164 -0.72 -2.30 -6.63
CA ALA A 164 -1.89 -3.02 -7.14
C ALA A 164 -2.74 -3.61 -6.00
N GLN A 165 -2.12 -4.27 -5.04
CA GLN A 165 -2.80 -4.86 -3.87
C GLN A 165 -3.49 -3.79 -3.02
N ALA A 166 -2.85 -2.64 -2.78
CA ALA A 166 -3.44 -1.54 -2.03
C ALA A 166 -4.71 -1.01 -2.71
N GLY A 167 -4.63 -0.75 -4.02
CA GLY A 167 -5.76 -0.27 -4.82
C GLY A 167 -6.93 -1.26 -4.83
N MET A 168 -6.67 -2.53 -5.12
CA MET A 168 -7.68 -3.58 -5.14
C MET A 168 -8.36 -3.74 -3.77
N ARG A 169 -7.58 -3.84 -2.69
CA ARG A 169 -8.13 -4.04 -1.33
C ARG A 169 -8.92 -2.83 -0.85
N LEU A 170 -8.48 -1.61 -1.18
CA LEU A 170 -9.26 -0.40 -0.89
C LEU A 170 -10.59 -0.41 -1.66
N ALA A 171 -10.57 -0.75 -2.95
CA ALA A 171 -11.79 -0.85 -3.75
C ALA A 171 -12.76 -1.90 -3.20
N THR A 172 -12.29 -3.11 -2.88
CA THR A 172 -13.10 -4.17 -2.26
C THR A 172 -13.72 -3.71 -0.94
N LEU A 173 -12.94 -3.05 -0.09
CA LEU A 173 -13.41 -2.54 1.21
C LEU A 173 -14.49 -1.47 1.05
N LEU A 174 -14.26 -0.47 0.20
CA LEU A 174 -15.23 0.61 -0.04
C LEU A 174 -16.51 0.07 -0.69
N ASN A 175 -16.39 -0.86 -1.65
CA ASN A 175 -17.53 -1.55 -2.25
C ASN A 175 -18.32 -2.32 -1.17
N GLY A 176 -17.65 -3.02 -0.26
CA GLY A 176 -18.30 -3.69 0.87
C GLY A 176 -19.03 -2.72 1.80
N LEU A 177 -18.38 -1.60 2.16
CA LEU A 177 -18.94 -0.60 3.05
C LEU A 177 -20.20 0.07 2.49
N PHE A 178 -20.22 0.34 1.18
CA PHE A 178 -21.28 1.14 0.56
C PHE A 178 -22.32 0.35 -0.24
N SER A 179 -22.05 -0.92 -0.60
CA SER A 179 -23.03 -1.77 -1.29
C SER A 179 -24.25 -2.10 -0.42
N SER A 180 -24.04 -2.35 0.88
CA SER A 180 -25.11 -2.70 1.83
C SER A 180 -26.13 -1.58 2.08
N LYS A 181 -25.75 -0.31 1.85
CA LYS A 181 -26.61 0.85 2.13
C LYS A 181 -27.37 1.40 0.92
N SER A 182 -26.94 1.08 -0.30
CA SER A 182 -27.69 1.44 -1.51
C SER A 182 -29.00 0.64 -1.65
N ALA A 183 -29.10 -0.55 -1.04
CA ALA A 183 -30.34 -1.31 -1.01
C ALA A 183 -31.37 -0.78 0.01
N ALA A 184 -30.92 -0.14 1.10
CA ALA A 184 -31.78 0.37 2.16
C ALA A 184 -32.42 1.74 1.87
N LYS A 185 -31.97 2.44 0.81
CA LYS A 185 -32.54 3.74 0.37
C LYS A 185 -33.65 3.63 -0.67
N ASN A 186 -34.02 2.41 -1.08
CA ASN A 186 -35.05 2.15 -2.11
C ASN A 186 -36.35 1.54 -1.54
N ILE A 187 -36.66 1.75 -0.25
CA ILE A 187 -37.95 1.38 0.37
C ILE A 187 -38.59 2.63 0.96
#